data_AF-A0A6V7LYF6-F1
#
_entry.id   AF-A0A6V7LYF6-F1
#
_cell.length_a   1.000
_cell.length_b   1.000
_cell.length_c   1.000
_cell.angle_alpha   90.00
_cell.angle_beta   90.00
_cell.angle_gamma   90.00
#
_symmetry.space_group_name_H-M   'P 1'
#
loop_
_entity.id
_entity.type
_entity.pdbx_description
1 polymer ?
#
loop_
_entity_poly.entity_id
_entity_poly.type
_entity_poly.pdbx_seq_one_letter_code
_entity_poly.pdbx_strand_id
1 'polypeptide(L)' 'AVLAQRSPTISYISQEQIKDIGGSVQLQCSVQYGQDYPVLWVKSNPNGDTVPLSTRTSLIIRESRFALRYDTATSTYTLQ' A
#
# COMPACT_ATOMS: atom_id res chain seq x y z
N ALA A 1 -9.19 27.05 18.33
CA ALA A 1 -9.47 26.91 16.89
C ALA A 1 -9.41 25.43 16.54
N VAL A 2 -10.44 24.85 15.92
CA VAL A 2 -10.36 23.49 15.36
C VAL A 2 -9.70 23.63 13.99
N LEU A 3 -8.42 23.26 13.90
CA LEU A 3 -7.74 23.16 12.61
C LEU A 3 -8.33 21.94 11.90
N ALA A 4 -8.99 22.14 10.75
CA ALA A 4 -9.54 21.02 9.98
C ALA A 4 -8.40 20.06 9.59
N GLN A 5 -8.52 18.78 9.97
CA GLN A 5 -7.61 17.73 9.54
C GLN A 5 -7.81 17.50 8.04
N ARG A 6 -6.72 17.54 7.26
CA ARG A 6 -6.78 17.25 5.82
C ARG A 6 -7.03 15.76 5.63
N SER A 7 -8.04 15.41 4.83
CA SER A 7 -8.33 14.02 4.47
C SER A 7 -7.16 13.41 3.70
N PRO A 8 -6.87 12.10 3.88
CA PRO A 8 -5.82 11.43 3.14
C PRO A 8 -6.21 11.32 1.66
N THR A 9 -5.26 11.59 0.78
CA THR A 9 -5.49 11.56 -0.67
C THR A 9 -4.40 10.76 -1.38
N ILE A 10 -4.81 9.83 -2.24
CA ILE A 10 -3.88 9.11 -3.11
C ILE A 10 -3.43 10.08 -4.21
N SER A 11 -2.14 10.42 -4.24
CA SER A 11 -1.55 11.27 -5.30
C SER A 11 -0.97 10.46 -6.45
N TYR A 12 -0.64 9.20 -6.22
CA TYR A 12 -0.14 8.29 -7.24
C TYR A 12 -0.45 6.84 -6.87
N ILE A 13 -0.78 6.03 -7.88
CA ILE A 13 -0.89 4.57 -7.78
C ILE A 13 -0.23 3.94 -9.01
N SER A 14 0.57 2.89 -8.80
CA SER A 14 1.15 2.12 -9.90
C SER A 14 0.05 1.47 -10.73
N GLN A 15 0.26 1.42 -12.05
CA GLN A 15 -0.64 0.71 -12.97
C GLN A 15 -0.56 -0.81 -12.81
N GLU A 16 -1.48 -1.51 -13.47
CA GLU A 16 -1.46 -2.97 -13.59
C GLU A 16 -0.13 -3.48 -14.15
N GLN A 17 0.36 -4.59 -13.61
CA GLN A 17 1.60 -5.21 -14.04
C GLN A 17 1.37 -6.66 -14.44
N ILE A 18 1.75 -6.99 -15.67
CA ILE A 18 1.82 -8.35 -16.18
C ILE A 18 3.28 -8.77 -16.16
N LYS A 19 3.59 -9.86 -15.47
CA LYS A 19 4.94 -10.38 -15.28
C LYS A 19 4.98 -11.88 -15.52
N ASP A 20 6.12 -12.36 -16.00
CA ASP A 20 6.40 -13.79 -16.10
C ASP A 20 6.57 -14.44 -14.72
N ILE A 21 6.32 -15.75 -14.68
CA ILE A 21 6.48 -16.56 -13.46
C ILE A 21 7.94 -16.52 -13.01
N GLY A 22 8.15 -16.25 -11.72
CA GLY A 22 9.49 -16.10 -11.12
C GLY A 22 10.02 -14.66 -11.14
N GLY A 23 9.33 -13.72 -11.80
CA GLY A 23 9.63 -12.30 -11.70
C GLY A 23 9.14 -11.68 -10.38
N SER A 24 9.71 -10.52 -10.04
CA SER A 24 9.23 -9.69 -8.92
C SER A 24 8.24 -8.64 -9.42
N VAL A 25 7.22 -8.37 -8.61
CA VAL A 25 6.28 -7.25 -8.80
C VAL A 25 6.63 -6.15 -7.80
N GLN A 26 6.43 -4.89 -8.19
CA GLN A 26 6.57 -3.79 -7.25
C GLN A 26 5.37 -2.85 -7.40
N LEU A 27 4.48 -2.82 -6.41
CA LEU A 27 3.33 -1.94 -6.38
C LEU A 27 3.65 -0.70 -5.54
N GLN A 28 3.21 0.47 -6.00
CA GLN A 28 3.49 1.75 -5.35
C GLN A 28 2.19 2.54 -5.15
N CYS A 29 2.07 3.16 -3.99
CA CYS A 29 0.97 4.06 -3.66
C CYS A 29 1.50 5.25 -2.86
N SER A 30 1.35 6.46 -3.38
CA SER A 30 1.74 7.69 -2.69
C SER A 30 0.51 8.34 -2.07
N VAL A 31 0.57 8.63 -0.77
CA VAL A 31 -0.57 9.13 0.01
C VAL A 31 -0.19 10.45 0.68
N GLN A 32 -0.88 11.53 0.30
CA GLN A 32 -0.77 12.83 0.95
C GLN A 32 -1.64 12.86 2.20
N TYR A 33 -1.15 13.53 3.25
CA TYR A 33 -1.85 13.67 4.54
C TYR A 33 -2.23 12.33 5.21
N GLY A 34 -1.50 11.25 4.91
CA GLY A 34 -1.80 9.90 5.40
C GLY A 34 -1.18 9.52 6.75
N GLN A 35 -0.36 10.37 7.38
CA GLN A 35 0.43 9.99 8.57
C GLN A 35 -0.44 9.52 9.74
N ASP A 36 -1.59 10.15 9.94
CA ASP A 36 -2.51 9.81 11.04
C ASP A 36 -3.51 8.72 10.67
N TYR A 37 -3.48 8.23 9.41
CA TYR A 37 -4.44 7.27 8.89
C TYR A 37 -3.79 5.90 8.65
N PRO A 38 -4.52 4.79 8.83
CA PRO A 38 -4.02 3.48 8.43
C PRO A 38 -3.97 3.40 6.90
N VAL A 39 -2.78 3.15 6.37
CA VAL A 39 -2.58 2.76 4.96
C VAL A 39 -2.47 1.24 4.91
N LEU A 40 -3.29 0.61 4.08
CA LEU A 40 -3.39 -0.85 4.00
C LEU A 40 -3.07 -1.31 2.59
N TRP A 41 -2.32 -2.41 2.47
CA TRP A 41 -2.35 -3.23 1.25
C TRP A 41 -3.39 -4.32 1.43
N VAL A 42 -4.30 -4.42 0.47
CA VAL A 42 -5.39 -5.39 0.48
C VAL A 42 -5.39 -6.14 -0.85
N LYS A 43 -5.40 -7.47 -0.79
CA LYS A 43 -5.58 -8.31 -1.96
C LYS A 43 -7.08 -8.51 -2.20
N SER A 44 -7.56 -8.11 -3.37
CA SER A 44 -8.91 -8.41 -3.84
C SER A 44 -8.91 -9.75 -4.58
N ASN A 45 -9.82 -10.65 -4.21
CA ASN A 45 -10.01 -11.93 -4.87
C ASN A 45 -11.16 -11.86 -5.89
N PRO A 46 -11.17 -12.72 -6.92
CA PRO A 46 -12.23 -12.71 -7.95
C PRO A 46 -13.64 -12.97 -7.42
N ASN A 47 -13.77 -13.62 -6.26
CA ASN A 47 -15.04 -13.89 -5.60
C ASN A 47 -15.59 -12.69 -4.80
N GLY A 48 -14.88 -11.55 -4.81
CA GLY A 48 -15.26 -10.35 -4.06
C GLY A 48 -14.67 -10.26 -2.65
N ASP A 49 -14.04 -11.34 -2.15
CA ASP A 49 -13.40 -11.31 -0.84
C ASP A 49 -12.13 -10.47 -0.87
N THR A 50 -11.82 -9.85 0.26
CA THR A 50 -10.60 -9.07 0.44
C THR A 50 -9.78 -9.60 1.60
N VAL A 51 -8.46 -9.63 1.42
CA VAL A 51 -7.52 -10.09 2.45
C VAL A 51 -6.51 -8.97 2.74
N PRO A 52 -6.46 -8.45 3.98
CA PRO A 52 -5.47 -7.45 4.34
C PRO A 52 -4.08 -8.09 4.41
N LEU A 53 -3.15 -7.57 3.61
CA LEU A 53 -1.76 -8.04 3.58
C LEU A 53 -0.92 -7.31 4.62
N SER A 54 -1.20 -6.03 4.85
CA SER A 54 -0.40 -5.18 5.74
C SER A 54 -1.19 -4.05 6.36
N THR A 55 -0.61 -3.47 7.42
CA THR A 55 -0.96 -2.16 7.96
C THR A 55 0.30 -1.31 8.11
N ARG A 56 0.31 -0.13 7.47
CA ARG A 56 1.48 0.75 7.30
C ARG A 56 2.68 -0.02 6.74
N THR A 57 3.69 -0.27 7.57
CA THR A 57 4.95 -0.95 7.23
C THR A 57 5.05 -2.35 7.84
N SER A 58 3.98 -2.84 8.47
CA SER A 58 3.93 -4.19 9.07
C SER A 58 3.06 -5.12 8.25
N LEU A 59 3.58 -6.31 7.92
CA LEU A 59 2.78 -7.38 7.32
C LEU A 59 1.86 -8.00 8.37
N ILE A 60 0.61 -8.25 7.97
CA ILE A 60 -0.38 -9.00 8.76
C ILE A 60 -0.22 -10.49 8.47
N ILE A 61 0.06 -10.83 7.22
CA ILE A 61 0.35 -12.20 6.78
C ILE A 61 1.85 -12.50 6.89
N ARG A 62 2.20 -13.66 7.43
CA ARG A 62 3.59 -14.09 7.62
C ARG A 62 4.10 -14.89 6.42
N GLU A 63 4.06 -14.28 5.24
CA GLU A 63 4.62 -14.88 4.03
C GLU A 63 5.90 -14.15 3.62
N SER A 64 6.98 -14.90 3.38
CA SER A 64 8.29 -14.35 2.99
C SER A 64 8.32 -13.71 1.60
N ARG A 65 7.22 -13.86 0.85
CA ARG A 65 7.07 -13.34 -0.52
C ARG A 65 6.69 -11.86 -0.55
N PHE A 66 6.26 -11.31 0.58
CA PHE A 66 5.89 -9.90 0.68
C PHE A 66 6.96 -9.12 1.43
N ALA A 67 7.29 -7.94 0.93
CA ALA A 67 8.12 -6.95 1.59
C ALA A 67 7.49 -5.57 1.46
N LEU A 68 7.60 -4.77 2.52
CA LEU A 68 7.05 -3.42 2.58
C LEU A 68 8.17 -2.41 2.72
N ARG A 69 8.01 -1.27 2.04
CA ARG A 69 8.86 -0.10 2.24
C ARG A 69 7.99 1.15 2.29
N TYR A 70 8.33 2.09 3.17
CA TYR A 70 7.74 3.42 3.19
C TYR A 70 8.83 4.47 3.02
N ASP A 71 8.69 5.30 2.00
CA ASP A 71 9.55 6.46 1.76
C ASP A 71 8.83 7.73 2.21
N THR A 72 9.33 8.36 3.27
CA THR A 72 8.78 9.58 3.87
C THR A 72 8.95 10.80 2.98
N ALA A 73 10.00 10.86 2.17
CA ALA A 73 10.28 12.03 1.32
C ALA A 73 9.24 12.17 0.20
N THR A 74 8.80 11.03 -0.35
CA THR A 74 7.79 10.97 -1.41
C THR A 74 6.40 10.59 -0.89
N SER A 75 6.28 10.28 0.40
CA SER A 75 5.08 9.70 1.01
C SER A 75 4.57 8.46 0.27
N THR A 76 5.49 7.60 -0.16
CA THR A 76 5.20 6.43 -1.00
C THR A 76 5.35 5.13 -0.24
N TYR A 77 4.29 4.34 -0.26
CA TYR A 77 4.26 2.95 0.22
C TYR A 77 4.54 2.02 -0.96
N THR A 78 5.42 1.06 -0.75
CA THR A 78 5.80 0.05 -1.75
C THR A 78 5.55 -1.35 -1.19
N LEU A 79 4.90 -2.20 -1.99
CA LEU A 79 4.77 -3.64 -1.76
C LEU A 79 5.56 -4.39 -2.84
N GLN A 80 6.39 -5.34 -2.43
CA GLN A 80 7.12 -6.26 -3.30
C GLN A 80 6.81 -7.71 -2.92
#